data_AF-A0A2G5P341-F1
#
_entry.id   AF-A0A2G5P341-F1
#
_cell.length_a   1.000
_cell.length_b   1.000
_cell.length_c   1.000
_cell.angle_alpha   90.00
_cell.angle_beta   90.00
_cell.angle_gamma   90.00
#
_symmetry.space_group_name_H-M   'P 1'
#
loop_
_entity.id
_entity.type
_entity.pdbx_description
1 polymer ?
#
loop_
_entity_poly.entity_id
_entity_poly.type
_entity_poly.pdbx_seq_one_letter_code
_entity_poly.pdbx_strand_id
1 'polypeptide(L)'
;MKSLQGLPRLITASVGAAGKARNLPADVQCIQYLFNLIIPKMGFPLAENGKCDGQLVQCISQYQFRHLKYAHPDGVIDPTGRTFNSLIEEAVKVPVKAFPSMRIPTFLNVFGNNQGDAVQATVNVYLDRMRAMIEAERRNRQLMLQATCDGGMTLSETDFQNAATQLGSGISVNIIKAFATVESGGRSGFGPAKLPVIAFEGHLFRKYTKHIYDQAHPLLSYPYKKKAGPQWQANNKDQAKAWETMATAFALDQEAALMSASWGMFQIMGFNFASCGYKTVFEFSAALKVNAGNQLKAFLGFCSKSPALMKAMKAKDFTGMARNYNGEDYGNYDVLMQKAYEKLEGKK
;
A
#
# COMPACT_ATOMS: atom_id res chain seq x y z
N MET A 1 -15.64 -14.02 -6.19
CA MET A 1 -15.18 -12.78 -5.52
C MET A 1 -14.67 -13.14 -4.13
N LYS A 2 -13.34 -13.19 -3.97
CA LYS A 2 -12.64 -13.38 -2.69
C LYS A 2 -12.81 -12.09 -1.86
N SER A 3 -12.87 -12.28 -0.54
CA SER A 3 -13.11 -11.24 0.47
C SER A 3 -12.17 -10.04 0.29
N LEU A 4 -12.63 -8.87 0.72
CA LEU A 4 -11.87 -7.62 0.74
C LEU A 4 -10.56 -7.68 1.55
N GLN A 5 -10.20 -8.82 2.17
CA GLN A 5 -9.14 -8.89 3.19
C GLN A 5 -8.45 -10.27 3.27
N GLY A 6 -8.32 -11.03 2.18
CA GLY A 6 -7.47 -12.24 2.15
C GLY A 6 -7.90 -13.43 3.04
N LEU A 7 -8.95 -13.29 3.86
CA LEU A 7 -9.52 -14.36 4.69
C LEU A 7 -10.61 -15.15 3.93
N PRO A 8 -10.77 -16.47 4.20
CA PRO A 8 -11.89 -17.24 3.68
C PRO A 8 -13.23 -16.67 4.16
N ARG A 9 -14.33 -16.97 3.47
CA ARG A 9 -15.66 -16.52 3.91
C ARG A 9 -16.03 -17.20 5.23
N LEU A 10 -16.54 -16.43 6.18
CA LEU A 10 -17.00 -16.94 7.48
C LEU A 10 -18.34 -17.70 7.36
N ILE A 11 -19.22 -17.26 6.46
CA ILE A 11 -20.47 -17.97 6.13
C ILE A 11 -20.46 -18.43 4.68
N THR A 12 -21.09 -19.57 4.41
CA THR A 12 -21.07 -20.21 3.09
C THR A 12 -22.31 -19.91 2.25
N ALA A 13 -23.44 -19.65 2.89
CA ALA A 13 -24.71 -19.33 2.25
C ALA A 13 -25.47 -18.22 3.01
N SER A 14 -26.57 -17.75 2.42
CA SER A 14 -27.40 -16.70 3.01
C SER A 14 -28.17 -17.19 4.24
N VAL A 15 -28.34 -16.29 5.21
CA VAL A 15 -29.08 -16.50 6.47
C VAL A 15 -30.18 -15.45 6.59
N GLY A 16 -31.41 -15.85 6.92
CA GLY A 16 -32.53 -14.93 7.09
C GLY A 16 -33.89 -15.49 6.69
N ALA A 17 -34.77 -14.60 6.23
CA ALA A 17 -36.18 -14.89 5.96
C ALA A 17 -36.41 -16.18 5.15
N ALA A 18 -37.40 -16.97 5.57
CA ALA A 18 -37.80 -18.21 4.91
C ALA A 18 -38.14 -17.97 3.43
N GLY A 19 -37.68 -18.86 2.55
CA GLY A 19 -37.85 -18.74 1.11
C GLY A 19 -36.90 -17.73 0.43
N LYS A 20 -36.11 -16.97 1.20
CA LYS A 20 -35.11 -16.02 0.67
C LYS A 20 -33.67 -16.40 1.01
N ALA A 21 -33.48 -17.23 2.04
CA ALA A 21 -32.16 -17.64 2.52
C ALA A 21 -32.01 -19.16 2.62
N ARG A 22 -30.78 -19.66 2.54
CA ARG A 22 -30.49 -21.11 2.63
C ARG A 22 -30.52 -21.62 4.07
N ASN A 23 -30.17 -20.77 5.05
CA ASN A 23 -30.25 -21.06 6.48
C ASN A 23 -29.52 -22.36 6.90
N LEU A 24 -28.28 -22.54 6.44
CA LEU A 24 -27.45 -23.64 6.91
C LEU A 24 -27.21 -23.49 8.43
N PRO A 25 -27.40 -24.53 9.26
CA PRO A 25 -27.38 -24.38 10.72
C PRO A 25 -26.12 -23.70 11.28
N ALA A 26 -24.97 -24.00 10.68
CA ALA A 26 -23.71 -23.38 11.06
C ALA A 26 -23.60 -21.89 10.70
N ASP A 27 -24.04 -21.51 9.50
CA ASP A 27 -24.06 -20.11 9.07
C ASP A 27 -25.03 -19.33 9.98
N VAL A 28 -26.19 -19.93 10.29
CA VAL A 28 -27.17 -19.35 11.23
C VAL A 28 -26.56 -19.14 12.61
N GLN A 29 -25.87 -20.15 13.16
CA GLN A 29 -25.23 -20.07 14.47
C GLN A 29 -24.10 -19.01 14.48
N CYS A 30 -23.33 -18.89 13.38
CA CYS A 30 -22.35 -17.81 13.22
C CYS A 30 -23.01 -16.43 13.31
N ILE A 31 -24.13 -16.22 12.61
CA ILE A 31 -24.85 -14.94 12.63
C ILE A 31 -25.43 -14.65 14.03
N GLN A 32 -26.03 -15.65 14.68
CA GLN A 32 -26.53 -15.54 16.05
C GLN A 32 -25.43 -15.10 17.02
N TYR A 33 -24.26 -15.76 16.95
CA TYR A 33 -23.12 -15.41 17.80
C TYR A 33 -22.58 -14.01 17.49
N LEU A 34 -22.47 -13.63 16.21
CA LEU A 34 -22.03 -12.28 15.82
C LEU A 34 -22.97 -11.18 16.36
N PHE A 35 -24.29 -11.39 16.31
CA PHE A 35 -25.24 -10.47 16.95
C PHE A 35 -25.09 -10.46 18.46
N ASN A 36 -24.83 -11.61 19.08
CA ASN A 36 -24.58 -11.71 20.51
C ASN A 36 -23.33 -10.92 20.95
N LEU A 37 -22.28 -10.89 20.14
CA LEU A 37 -21.11 -10.06 20.41
C LEU A 37 -21.44 -8.56 20.43
N ILE A 38 -22.44 -8.11 19.66
CA ILE A 38 -22.83 -6.70 19.55
C ILE A 38 -24.15 -6.37 20.27
N ILE A 39 -24.56 -7.19 21.26
CA ILE A 39 -25.81 -7.01 22.05
C ILE A 39 -26.05 -5.58 22.54
N PRO A 40 -25.05 -4.82 23.05
CA PRO A 40 -25.28 -3.44 23.47
C PRO A 40 -25.93 -2.54 22.40
N LYS A 41 -25.82 -2.91 21.11
CA LYS A 41 -26.45 -2.22 19.99
C LYS A 41 -27.83 -2.77 19.60
N MET A 42 -28.10 -4.04 19.92
CA MET A 42 -29.30 -4.76 19.50
C MET A 42 -30.37 -4.90 20.59
N GLY A 43 -29.97 -4.87 21.87
CA GLY A 43 -30.87 -4.82 23.02
C GLY A 43 -31.26 -6.16 23.64
N PHE A 44 -31.09 -7.30 22.93
CA PHE A 44 -31.40 -8.64 23.46
C PHE A 44 -30.50 -9.73 22.85
N PRO A 45 -30.19 -10.81 23.60
CA PRO A 45 -29.45 -11.96 23.07
C PRO A 45 -30.32 -12.87 22.22
N LEU A 46 -29.71 -13.54 21.24
CA LEU A 46 -30.30 -14.62 20.45
C LEU A 46 -29.85 -15.98 20.98
N ALA A 47 -30.70 -16.99 20.84
CA ALA A 47 -30.29 -18.37 21.11
C ALA A 47 -29.37 -18.88 19.98
N GLU A 48 -28.15 -19.29 20.30
CA GLU A 48 -27.15 -19.80 19.34
C GLU A 48 -27.39 -21.28 19.00
N ASN A 49 -28.57 -21.57 18.45
CA ASN A 49 -29.06 -22.93 18.21
C ASN A 49 -29.00 -23.36 16.73
N GLY A 50 -28.51 -22.49 15.84
CA GLY A 50 -28.45 -22.75 14.40
C GLY A 50 -29.81 -22.81 13.71
N LYS A 51 -30.89 -22.41 14.38
CA LYS A 51 -32.25 -22.34 13.81
C LYS A 51 -32.58 -20.90 13.45
N CYS A 52 -32.92 -20.67 12.18
CA CYS A 52 -33.34 -19.35 11.73
C CYS A 52 -34.81 -19.12 12.07
N ASP A 53 -35.09 -18.64 13.27
CA ASP A 53 -36.43 -18.33 13.76
C ASP A 53 -36.85 -16.87 13.49
N GLY A 54 -38.09 -16.54 13.87
CA GLY A 54 -38.62 -15.18 13.69
C GLY A 54 -37.86 -14.11 14.48
N GLN A 55 -37.24 -14.47 15.61
CA GLN A 55 -36.45 -13.53 16.40
C GLN A 55 -35.16 -13.15 15.67
N LEU A 56 -34.45 -14.13 15.09
CA LEU A 56 -33.27 -13.86 14.28
C LEU A 56 -33.63 -13.01 13.05
N VAL A 57 -34.70 -13.34 12.32
CA VAL A 57 -35.12 -12.55 11.14
C VAL A 57 -35.46 -11.12 11.53
N GLN A 58 -36.20 -10.92 12.63
CA GLN A 58 -36.51 -9.59 13.14
C GLN A 58 -35.25 -8.82 13.54
N CYS A 59 -34.28 -9.48 14.17
CA CYS A 59 -32.99 -8.91 14.54
C CYS A 59 -32.22 -8.42 13.29
N ILE A 60 -32.18 -9.23 12.23
CA ILE A 60 -31.57 -8.86 10.94
C ILE A 60 -32.27 -7.63 10.34
N SER A 61 -33.60 -7.64 10.25
CA SER A 61 -34.37 -6.53 9.69
C SER A 61 -34.20 -5.24 10.49
N GLN A 62 -34.15 -5.33 11.82
CA GLN A 62 -33.89 -4.16 12.67
C GLN A 62 -32.49 -3.61 12.49
N TYR A 63 -31.47 -4.48 12.38
CA TYR A 63 -30.09 -4.06 12.12
C TYR A 63 -30.00 -3.31 10.78
N GLN A 64 -30.59 -3.88 9.72
CA GLN A 64 -30.64 -3.26 8.40
C GLN A 64 -31.34 -1.89 8.42
N PHE A 65 -32.47 -1.79 9.12
CA PHE A 65 -33.20 -0.53 9.23
C PHE A 65 -32.45 0.52 10.06
N ARG A 66 -32.09 0.18 11.30
CA ARG A 66 -31.57 1.15 12.28
C ARG A 66 -30.12 1.51 12.02
N HIS A 67 -29.28 0.54 11.67
CA HIS A 67 -27.84 0.75 11.50
C HIS A 67 -27.45 1.03 10.06
N LEU A 68 -28.01 0.28 9.09
CA LEU A 68 -27.63 0.44 7.67
C LEU A 68 -28.53 1.40 6.88
N LYS A 69 -29.62 1.86 7.49
CA LYS A 69 -30.60 2.78 6.89
C LYS A 69 -31.23 2.23 5.61
N TYR A 70 -31.51 0.93 5.59
CA TYR A 70 -32.25 0.32 4.49
C TYR A 70 -33.68 0.84 4.49
N ALA A 71 -34.15 1.33 3.33
CA ALA A 71 -35.55 1.74 3.16
C ALA A 71 -36.51 0.55 3.31
N HIS A 72 -36.10 -0.62 2.78
CA HIS A 72 -36.87 -1.86 2.84
C HIS A 72 -35.96 -3.00 3.32
N PRO A 73 -35.89 -3.26 4.63
CA PRO A 73 -35.18 -4.41 5.17
C PRO A 73 -35.75 -5.72 4.64
N ASP A 74 -34.90 -6.57 4.09
CA ASP A 74 -35.30 -7.87 3.53
C ASP A 74 -35.21 -9.02 4.54
N GLY A 75 -34.54 -8.79 5.68
CA GLY A 75 -34.31 -9.78 6.71
C GLY A 75 -33.33 -10.88 6.28
N VAL A 76 -32.43 -10.60 5.34
CA VAL A 76 -31.45 -11.55 4.78
C VAL A 76 -30.02 -11.02 4.89
N ILE A 77 -29.10 -11.90 5.24
CA ILE A 77 -27.66 -11.66 5.24
C ILE A 77 -27.02 -12.55 4.19
N ASP A 78 -26.46 -11.93 3.15
CA ASP A 78 -25.63 -12.61 2.15
C ASP A 78 -24.14 -12.63 2.54
N PRO A 79 -23.39 -13.70 2.21
CA PRO A 79 -21.96 -13.83 2.53
C PRO A 79 -21.05 -12.70 2.02
N THR A 80 -21.49 -11.97 1.00
CA THR A 80 -20.77 -10.81 0.42
C THR A 80 -21.58 -9.53 0.50
N GLY A 81 -22.72 -9.56 1.21
CA GLY A 81 -23.66 -8.47 1.31
C GLY A 81 -23.20 -7.40 2.29
N ARG A 82 -23.71 -6.19 2.11
CA ARG A 82 -23.43 -5.04 2.99
C ARG A 82 -23.79 -5.31 4.45
N THR A 83 -24.87 -6.06 4.71
CA THR A 83 -25.28 -6.43 6.06
C THR A 83 -24.24 -7.29 6.77
N PHE A 84 -23.71 -8.31 6.07
CA PHE A 84 -22.66 -9.16 6.62
C PHE A 84 -21.37 -8.38 6.91
N ASN A 85 -20.93 -7.57 5.94
CA ASN A 85 -19.69 -6.78 6.08
C ASN A 85 -19.78 -5.83 7.29
N SER A 86 -20.89 -5.12 7.46
CA SER A 86 -21.07 -4.20 8.59
C SER A 86 -21.18 -4.93 9.93
N LEU A 87 -21.83 -6.10 9.97
CA LEU A 87 -21.90 -6.91 11.19
C LEU A 87 -20.50 -7.35 11.65
N ILE A 88 -19.64 -7.76 10.71
CA ILE A 88 -18.24 -8.09 10.98
C ILE A 88 -17.45 -6.87 11.46
N GLU A 89 -17.61 -5.71 10.81
CA GLU A 89 -16.98 -4.45 11.23
C GLU A 89 -17.36 -4.03 12.65
N GLU A 90 -18.55 -4.38 13.12
CA GLU A 90 -18.95 -4.14 14.50
C GLU A 90 -18.42 -5.20 15.46
N ALA A 91 -18.52 -6.48 15.10
CA ALA A 91 -18.05 -7.58 15.93
C ALA A 91 -16.53 -7.54 16.16
N VAL A 92 -15.75 -7.11 15.14
CA VAL A 92 -14.29 -6.98 15.26
C VAL A 92 -13.87 -5.94 16.31
N LYS A 93 -14.75 -5.02 16.73
CA LYS A 93 -14.46 -4.02 17.77
C LYS A 93 -14.61 -4.57 19.19
N VAL A 94 -15.28 -5.71 19.35
CA VAL A 94 -15.58 -6.32 20.65
C VAL A 94 -14.47 -7.29 21.04
N PRO A 95 -13.83 -7.22 22.22
CA PRO A 95 -12.85 -8.21 22.64
C PRO A 95 -13.49 -9.61 22.74
N VAL A 96 -12.81 -10.63 22.21
CA VAL A 96 -13.27 -12.03 22.29
C VAL A 96 -12.20 -12.91 22.92
N LYS A 97 -12.59 -14.10 23.36
CA LYS A 97 -11.65 -15.08 23.93
C LYS A 97 -10.70 -15.58 22.83
N ALA A 98 -9.40 -15.51 23.07
CA ALA A 98 -8.38 -15.92 22.11
C ALA A 98 -8.27 -17.45 22.00
N PHE A 99 -8.08 -17.96 20.78
CA PHE A 99 -7.87 -19.38 20.49
C PHE A 99 -6.63 -19.58 19.58
N PRO A 100 -5.41 -19.40 20.12
CA PRO A 100 -4.18 -19.31 19.33
C PRO A 100 -3.77 -20.62 18.62
N SER A 101 -4.23 -21.78 19.09
CA SER A 101 -3.87 -23.09 18.52
C SER A 101 -4.80 -23.58 17.40
N MET A 102 -5.93 -22.91 17.17
CA MET A 102 -6.93 -23.34 16.18
C MET A 102 -6.60 -22.74 14.80
N ARG A 103 -6.34 -23.59 13.80
CA ARG A 103 -6.25 -23.17 12.39
C ARG A 103 -7.66 -22.87 11.90
N ILE A 104 -7.86 -21.81 11.09
CA ILE A 104 -9.18 -21.53 10.48
C ILE A 104 -9.61 -22.81 9.77
N PRO A 105 -10.71 -23.45 10.21
CA PRO A 105 -11.27 -24.53 9.46
C PRO A 105 -11.74 -23.95 8.13
N THR A 106 -11.39 -24.58 7.01
CA THR A 106 -12.33 -24.58 5.91
C THR A 106 -13.61 -25.14 6.49
N PHE A 107 -14.66 -24.30 6.61
CA PHE A 107 -15.90 -24.59 7.33
C PHE A 107 -16.43 -26.01 7.07
N LEU A 108 -16.15 -26.56 5.89
CA LEU A 108 -16.36 -27.94 5.47
C LEU A 108 -15.99 -29.04 6.49
N ASN A 109 -15.01 -28.85 7.40
CA ASN A 109 -14.52 -29.94 8.28
C ASN A 109 -14.89 -29.87 9.78
N VAL A 110 -15.62 -28.86 10.26
CA VAL A 110 -16.05 -28.80 11.67
C VAL A 110 -17.40 -29.48 11.91
N PHE A 111 -18.19 -29.65 10.85
CA PHE A 111 -19.59 -30.08 10.95
C PHE A 111 -19.82 -31.58 11.21
N GLY A 112 -18.76 -32.33 11.53
CA GLY A 112 -18.89 -33.69 12.03
C GLY A 112 -19.37 -33.78 13.48
N ASN A 113 -19.16 -32.74 14.30
CA ASN A 113 -19.53 -32.73 15.72
C ASN A 113 -20.25 -31.43 16.11
N ASN A 114 -21.57 -31.53 16.32
CA ASN A 114 -22.47 -30.47 16.79
C ASN A 114 -22.15 -30.02 18.23
N GLN A 115 -21.18 -29.13 18.41
CA GLN A 115 -21.01 -28.40 19.68
C GLN A 115 -20.88 -26.91 19.40
N GLY A 116 -21.79 -26.09 19.96
CA GLY A 116 -21.83 -24.63 19.73
C GLY A 116 -20.50 -23.91 20.05
N ASP A 117 -19.72 -24.46 20.98
CA ASP A 117 -18.39 -23.99 21.34
C ASP A 117 -17.42 -23.97 20.14
N ALA A 118 -17.57 -24.88 19.18
CA ALA A 118 -16.72 -24.93 17.99
C ALA A 118 -17.02 -23.78 17.00
N VAL A 119 -18.29 -23.36 16.90
CA VAL A 119 -18.70 -22.23 16.05
C VAL A 119 -18.22 -20.91 16.65
N GLN A 120 -18.42 -20.72 17.96
CA GLN A 120 -17.90 -19.54 18.66
C GLN A 120 -16.38 -19.42 18.55
N ALA A 121 -15.66 -20.52 18.76
CA ALA A 121 -14.20 -20.55 18.60
C ALA A 121 -13.77 -20.17 17.18
N THR A 122 -14.47 -20.69 16.16
CA THR A 122 -14.20 -20.36 14.75
C THR A 122 -14.41 -18.88 14.45
N VAL A 123 -15.53 -18.31 14.91
CA VAL A 123 -15.81 -16.86 14.76
C VAL A 123 -14.77 -16.03 15.49
N ASN A 124 -14.36 -16.42 16.70
CA ASN A 124 -13.35 -15.70 17.46
C ASN A 124 -11.98 -15.71 16.77
N VAL A 125 -11.53 -16.85 16.25
CA VAL A 125 -10.29 -16.94 15.45
C VAL A 125 -10.38 -16.06 14.20
N TYR A 126 -11.54 -16.04 13.54
CA TYR A 126 -11.77 -15.19 12.37
C TYR A 126 -11.65 -13.70 12.71
N LEU A 127 -12.33 -13.26 13.78
CA LEU A 127 -12.29 -11.86 14.24
C LEU A 127 -10.90 -11.46 14.75
N ASP A 128 -10.20 -12.33 15.48
CA ASP A 128 -8.83 -12.09 15.95
C ASP A 128 -7.86 -11.88 14.78
N ARG A 129 -7.97 -12.68 13.72
CA ARG A 129 -7.16 -12.49 12.52
C ARG A 129 -7.50 -11.20 11.79
N MET A 130 -8.79 -10.85 11.70
CA MET A 130 -9.18 -9.55 11.16
C MET A 130 -8.61 -8.38 11.96
N ARG A 131 -8.67 -8.43 13.31
CA ARG A 131 -8.03 -7.44 14.18
C ARG A 131 -6.54 -7.35 13.89
N ALA A 132 -5.84 -8.49 13.87
CA ALA A 132 -4.41 -8.53 13.60
C ALA A 132 -4.05 -7.93 12.24
N MET A 133 -4.87 -8.17 11.21
CA MET A 133 -4.69 -7.57 9.87
C MET A 133 -4.92 -6.06 9.88
N ILE A 134 -6.00 -5.58 10.52
CA ILE A 134 -6.30 -4.15 10.66
C ILE A 134 -5.17 -3.43 11.43
N GLU A 135 -4.69 -4.04 12.50
CA GLU A 135 -3.56 -3.50 13.26
C GLU A 135 -2.26 -3.53 12.47
N ALA A 136 -2.00 -4.59 11.69
CA ALA A 136 -0.84 -4.66 10.82
C ALA A 136 -0.88 -3.58 9.74
N GLU A 137 -2.03 -3.37 9.10
CA GLU A 137 -2.24 -2.28 8.14
C GLU A 137 -2.02 -0.90 8.80
N ARG A 138 -2.57 -0.69 10.00
CA ARG A 138 -2.35 0.55 10.77
C ARG A 138 -0.87 0.76 11.09
N ARG A 139 -0.17 -0.26 11.58
CA ARG A 139 1.27 -0.20 11.88
C ARG A 139 2.08 0.08 10.62
N ASN A 140 1.80 -0.61 9.52
CA ASN A 140 2.47 -0.42 8.24
C ASN A 140 2.27 1.00 7.71
N ARG A 141 1.03 1.52 7.77
CA ARG A 141 0.73 2.91 7.40
C ARG A 141 1.48 3.91 8.27
N GLN A 142 1.54 3.67 9.58
CA GLN A 142 2.31 4.51 10.51
C GLN A 142 3.80 4.50 10.17
N LEU A 143 4.41 3.33 9.95
CA LEU A 143 5.82 3.19 9.57
C LEU A 143 6.14 3.95 8.27
N MET A 144 5.25 3.86 7.28
CA MET A 144 5.43 4.56 6.00
C MET A 144 5.35 6.08 6.16
N LEU A 145 4.31 6.57 6.86
CA LEU A 145 4.02 8.01 6.96
C LEU A 145 4.78 8.72 8.08
N GLN A 146 5.47 7.99 8.96
CA GLN A 146 6.31 8.59 9.98
C GLN A 146 7.52 9.27 9.34
N ALA A 147 7.66 10.58 9.58
CA ALA A 147 8.85 11.32 9.22
C ALA A 147 10.03 10.87 10.11
N THR A 148 11.13 10.49 9.47
CA THR A 148 12.39 10.11 10.14
C THR A 148 13.53 11.06 9.75
N CYS A 149 13.19 12.21 9.16
CA CYS A 149 14.16 13.17 8.69
C CYS A 149 14.86 13.84 9.89
N ASP A 150 16.19 13.92 9.84
CA ASP A 150 17.04 14.49 10.90
C ASP A 150 17.14 16.04 10.83
N GLY A 151 16.50 16.65 9.84
CA GLY A 151 16.54 18.10 9.57
C GLY A 151 17.43 18.48 8.38
N GLY A 152 18.32 17.61 7.92
CA GLY A 152 19.20 17.81 6.77
C GLY A 152 18.48 17.69 5.42
N MET A 153 17.64 18.64 5.07
CA MET A 153 16.79 18.57 3.85
C MET A 153 17.41 19.21 2.61
N THR A 154 18.54 19.89 2.72
CA THR A 154 19.20 20.62 1.64
C THR A 154 20.63 20.13 1.42
N LEU A 155 21.13 20.30 0.20
CA LEU A 155 22.54 20.08 -0.14
C LEU A 155 23.24 21.42 -0.27
N SER A 156 24.46 21.51 0.27
CA SER A 156 25.37 22.64 0.12
C SER A 156 26.21 22.51 -1.16
N GLU A 157 26.89 23.59 -1.55
CA GLU A 157 27.85 23.54 -2.66
C GLU A 157 28.99 22.54 -2.38
N THR A 158 29.44 22.47 -1.12
CA THR A 158 30.45 21.51 -0.67
C THR A 158 29.99 20.07 -0.87
N ASP A 159 28.71 19.76 -0.63
CA ASP A 159 28.18 18.41 -0.89
C ASP A 159 28.27 18.04 -2.37
N PHE A 160 27.94 18.97 -3.27
CA PHE A 160 28.06 18.75 -4.70
C PHE A 160 29.53 18.64 -5.16
N GLN A 161 30.44 19.42 -4.59
CA GLN A 161 31.87 19.33 -4.88
C GLN A 161 32.47 17.99 -4.43
N ASN A 162 32.09 17.53 -3.23
CA ASN A 162 32.48 16.22 -2.71
C ASN A 162 31.92 15.09 -3.59
N ALA A 163 30.67 15.20 -4.01
CA ALA A 163 30.02 14.24 -4.90
C ALA A 163 30.72 14.11 -6.26
N ALA A 164 31.09 15.24 -6.89
CA ALA A 164 31.85 15.23 -8.14
C ALA A 164 33.22 14.57 -7.96
N THR A 165 33.89 14.87 -6.85
CA THR A 165 35.18 14.25 -6.51
C THR A 165 35.04 12.73 -6.33
N GLN A 166 33.99 12.29 -5.64
CA GLN A 166 33.71 10.87 -5.41
C GLN A 166 33.41 10.09 -6.70
N LEU A 167 32.67 10.69 -7.63
CA LEU A 167 32.39 10.08 -8.93
C LEU A 167 33.63 10.03 -9.86
N GLY A 168 34.63 10.87 -9.60
CA GLY A 168 35.95 10.80 -10.21
C GLY A 168 36.30 12.00 -11.11
N SER A 169 37.58 12.07 -11.49
CA SER A 169 38.12 13.20 -12.25
C SER A 169 37.42 13.37 -13.61
N GLY A 170 36.93 14.59 -13.85
CA GLY A 170 36.24 14.99 -15.07
C GLY A 170 34.71 15.05 -14.98
N ILE A 171 34.11 14.66 -13.85
CA ILE A 171 32.68 14.95 -13.61
C ILE A 171 32.54 16.40 -13.14
N SER A 172 31.77 17.19 -13.87
CA SER A 172 31.47 18.57 -13.46
C SER A 172 30.46 18.59 -12.32
N VAL A 173 30.71 19.41 -11.29
CA VAL A 173 29.76 19.71 -10.20
C VAL A 173 28.40 20.13 -10.76
N ASN A 174 28.40 20.91 -11.83
CA ASN A 174 27.19 21.40 -12.47
C ASN A 174 26.37 20.29 -13.14
N ILE A 175 26.95 19.15 -13.50
CA ILE A 175 26.18 18.00 -13.99
C ILE A 175 25.34 17.40 -12.85
N ILE A 176 25.92 17.23 -11.66
CA ILE A 176 25.21 16.70 -10.49
C ILE A 176 24.09 17.67 -10.06
N LYS A 177 24.38 18.97 -10.05
CA LYS A 177 23.38 20.02 -9.78
C LYS A 177 22.30 20.06 -10.86
N ALA A 178 22.63 19.77 -12.12
CA ALA A 178 21.64 19.67 -13.20
C ALA A 178 20.68 18.49 -12.99
N PHE A 179 21.17 17.32 -12.55
CA PHE A 179 20.31 16.20 -12.13
C PHE A 179 19.34 16.62 -11.02
N ALA A 180 19.85 17.19 -9.92
CA ALA A 180 18.97 17.71 -8.86
C ALA A 180 17.97 18.76 -9.38
N THR A 181 18.40 19.60 -10.33
CA THR A 181 17.53 20.63 -10.92
C THR A 181 16.41 20.03 -11.75
N VAL A 182 16.69 19.06 -12.62
CA VAL A 182 15.69 18.46 -13.50
C VAL A 182 14.72 17.58 -12.70
N GLU A 183 15.22 16.83 -11.71
CA GLU A 183 14.40 15.89 -10.94
C GLU A 183 13.52 16.56 -9.88
N SER A 184 14.04 17.56 -9.17
CA SER A 184 13.31 18.20 -8.07
C SER A 184 12.98 19.68 -8.33
N GLY A 185 13.38 20.24 -9.46
CA GLY A 185 13.37 21.70 -9.67
C GLY A 185 14.46 22.42 -8.87
N GLY A 186 15.47 21.70 -8.38
CA GLY A 186 16.50 22.22 -7.48
C GLY A 186 16.00 22.44 -6.05
N ARG A 187 14.83 21.89 -5.73
CA ARG A 187 14.22 21.96 -4.40
C ARG A 187 14.70 20.80 -3.52
N SER A 188 14.40 20.90 -2.23
CA SER A 188 14.55 19.79 -1.29
C SER A 188 13.92 18.52 -1.85
N GLY A 189 14.60 17.38 -1.63
CA GLY A 189 14.03 16.06 -1.89
C GLY A 189 12.99 15.63 -0.86
N PHE A 190 12.59 16.52 0.05
CA PHE A 190 11.57 16.31 1.06
C PHE A 190 10.38 17.26 0.84
N GLY A 191 9.17 16.73 1.00
CA GLY A 191 7.94 17.51 1.08
C GLY A 191 7.73 18.15 2.45
N PRO A 192 6.64 18.93 2.64
CA PRO A 192 6.34 19.64 3.88
C PRO A 192 6.13 18.72 5.08
N ALA A 193 5.74 17.46 4.84
CA ALA A 193 5.61 16.44 5.88
C ALA A 193 6.96 15.86 6.35
N LYS A 194 8.10 16.41 5.90
CA LYS A 194 9.47 15.87 6.13
C LYS A 194 9.62 14.41 5.69
N LEU A 195 8.83 14.02 4.70
CA LEU A 195 8.94 12.76 3.97
C LEU A 195 9.60 13.03 2.61
N PRO A 196 10.38 12.09 2.07
CA PRO A 196 10.90 12.19 0.72
C PRO A 196 9.78 12.45 -0.29
N VAL A 197 10.09 13.24 -1.31
CA VAL A 197 9.24 13.34 -2.50
C VAL A 197 9.26 11.98 -3.19
N ILE A 198 8.09 11.41 -3.46
CA ILE A 198 7.95 10.14 -4.18
C ILE A 198 7.01 10.27 -5.37
N ALA A 199 7.18 9.39 -6.35
CA ALA A 199 6.16 9.07 -7.34
C ALA A 199 6.02 7.56 -7.46
N PHE A 200 4.79 7.07 -7.37
CA PHE A 200 4.44 5.65 -7.43
C PHE A 200 4.11 5.22 -8.87
N GLU A 201 4.74 4.14 -9.30
CA GLU A 201 4.65 3.56 -10.63
C GLU A 201 3.86 2.25 -10.59
N GLY A 202 2.53 2.33 -10.72
CA GLY A 202 1.67 1.14 -10.59
C GLY A 202 1.92 0.04 -11.64
N HIS A 203 2.55 0.38 -12.77
CA HIS A 203 2.99 -0.61 -13.74
C HIS A 203 4.22 -1.43 -13.28
N LEU A 204 5.07 -0.84 -12.43
CA LEU A 204 6.14 -1.57 -11.76
C LEU A 204 5.59 -2.39 -10.60
N PHE A 205 4.62 -1.87 -9.86
CA PHE A 205 3.95 -2.64 -8.81
C PHE A 205 3.28 -3.88 -9.40
N ARG A 206 2.59 -3.71 -10.53
CA ARG A 206 2.07 -4.79 -11.36
C ARG A 206 3.14 -5.81 -11.75
N LYS A 207 4.33 -5.38 -12.15
CA LYS A 207 5.46 -6.26 -12.51
C LYS A 207 5.94 -7.06 -11.31
N TYR A 208 6.26 -6.39 -10.20
CA TYR A 208 6.86 -7.03 -9.02
C TYR A 208 5.90 -7.92 -8.25
N THR A 209 4.60 -7.61 -8.28
CA THR A 209 3.55 -8.47 -7.70
C THR A 209 3.07 -9.56 -8.67
N LYS A 210 3.67 -9.69 -9.86
CA LYS A 210 3.31 -10.70 -10.86
C LYS A 210 1.81 -10.68 -11.22
N HIS A 211 1.25 -9.46 -11.30
CA HIS A 211 -0.12 -9.19 -11.76
C HIS A 211 -1.25 -9.70 -10.84
N ILE A 212 -0.94 -10.17 -9.63
CA ILE A 212 -1.97 -10.73 -8.72
C ILE A 212 -3.02 -9.71 -8.26
N TYR A 213 -2.71 -8.41 -8.37
CA TYR A 213 -3.58 -7.31 -7.94
C TYR A 213 -4.28 -6.56 -9.09
N ASP A 214 -4.11 -6.97 -10.36
CA ASP A 214 -4.69 -6.28 -11.52
C ASP A 214 -6.22 -6.08 -11.39
N GLN A 215 -6.93 -7.12 -10.96
CA GLN A 215 -8.40 -7.07 -10.82
C GLN A 215 -8.86 -6.38 -9.54
N ALA A 216 -8.17 -6.63 -8.42
CA ALA A 216 -8.60 -6.16 -7.10
C ALA A 216 -8.19 -4.70 -6.84
N HIS A 217 -7.08 -4.23 -7.45
CA HIS A 217 -6.53 -2.89 -7.24
C HIS A 217 -6.08 -2.25 -8.57
N PRO A 218 -7.02 -1.96 -9.50
CA PRO A 218 -6.67 -1.45 -10.83
C PRO A 218 -6.04 -0.05 -10.83
N LEU A 219 -6.11 0.68 -9.71
CA LEU A 219 -5.37 1.93 -9.51
C LEU A 219 -3.92 1.70 -9.07
N LEU A 220 -3.60 0.57 -8.43
CA LEU A 220 -2.23 0.25 -7.98
C LEU A 220 -1.50 -0.66 -8.95
N SER A 221 -2.23 -1.50 -9.70
CA SER A 221 -1.68 -2.50 -10.61
C SER A 221 -2.31 -2.33 -12.00
N TYR A 222 -1.56 -1.75 -12.95
CA TYR A 222 -2.06 -1.47 -14.30
C TYR A 222 -0.93 -1.53 -15.35
N PRO A 223 -1.20 -1.89 -16.62
CA PRO A 223 -0.18 -1.89 -17.66
C PRO A 223 0.29 -0.47 -17.99
N TYR A 224 1.57 -0.31 -18.31
CA TYR A 224 2.09 0.95 -18.85
C TYR A 224 1.52 1.17 -20.26
N LYS A 225 0.84 2.30 -20.45
CA LYS A 225 0.29 2.71 -21.76
C LYS A 225 0.99 3.94 -22.32
N LYS A 226 1.28 4.90 -21.45
CA LYS A 226 1.97 6.14 -21.76
C LYS A 226 2.55 6.76 -20.49
N LYS A 227 3.57 7.60 -20.66
CA LYS A 227 4.16 8.39 -19.59
C LYS A 227 3.10 9.26 -18.91
N ALA A 228 3.10 9.27 -17.58
CA ALA A 228 2.15 10.02 -16.74
C ALA A 228 0.67 9.85 -17.15
N GLY A 229 0.23 8.60 -17.39
CA GLY A 229 -1.16 8.28 -17.71
C GLY A 229 -2.15 8.56 -16.55
N PRO A 230 -3.46 8.42 -16.78
CA PRO A 230 -4.50 8.81 -15.81
C PRO A 230 -4.36 8.15 -14.43
N GLN A 231 -4.02 6.85 -14.38
CA GLN A 231 -3.80 6.15 -13.11
C GLN A 231 -2.58 6.70 -12.36
N TRP A 232 -1.50 6.98 -13.09
CA TRP A 232 -0.31 7.59 -12.50
C TRP A 232 -0.61 8.99 -11.95
N GLN A 233 -1.36 9.81 -12.71
CA GLN A 233 -1.78 11.14 -12.28
C GLN A 233 -2.70 11.09 -11.06
N ALA A 234 -3.60 10.10 -10.99
CA ALA A 234 -4.45 9.88 -9.82
C ALA A 234 -3.63 9.49 -8.59
N ASN A 235 -2.64 8.62 -8.75
CA ASN A 235 -1.78 8.14 -7.67
C ASN A 235 -0.78 9.20 -7.18
N ASN A 236 -0.35 10.10 -8.07
CA ASN A 236 0.72 11.06 -7.82
C ASN A 236 0.26 12.51 -7.95
N LYS A 237 -1.04 12.77 -7.71
CA LYS A 237 -1.64 14.11 -7.80
C LYS A 237 -0.89 15.14 -6.97
N ASP A 238 -0.51 14.74 -5.76
CA ASP A 238 0.28 15.49 -4.80
C ASP A 238 1.01 14.50 -3.88
N GLN A 239 1.88 15.03 -3.01
CA GLN A 239 2.66 14.17 -2.12
C GLN A 239 1.83 13.48 -1.05
N ALA A 240 0.72 14.07 -0.58
CA ALA A 240 -0.16 13.38 0.37
C ALA A 240 -0.78 12.15 -0.29
N LYS A 241 -1.28 12.30 -1.51
CA LYS A 241 -1.84 11.20 -2.31
C LYS A 241 -0.79 10.16 -2.67
N ALA A 242 0.41 10.56 -3.08
CA ALA A 242 1.48 9.61 -3.40
C ALA A 242 1.87 8.74 -2.19
N TRP A 243 1.96 9.34 -1.01
CA TRP A 243 2.25 8.62 0.24
C TRP A 243 1.08 7.74 0.72
N GLU A 244 -0.18 8.15 0.50
CA GLU A 244 -1.35 7.28 0.72
C GLU A 244 -1.37 6.08 -0.23
N THR A 245 -1.07 6.31 -1.52
CA THR A 245 -0.93 5.25 -2.53
C THR A 245 0.15 4.27 -2.11
N MET A 246 1.33 4.76 -1.71
CA MET A 246 2.44 3.95 -1.22
C MET A 246 2.03 3.13 0.01
N ALA A 247 1.37 3.73 1.01
CA ALA A 247 0.92 3.00 2.20
C ALA A 247 -0.08 1.89 1.85
N THR A 248 -0.98 2.14 0.89
CA THR A 248 -1.95 1.13 0.42
C THR A 248 -1.25 -0.01 -0.31
N ALA A 249 -0.30 0.28 -1.20
CA ALA A 249 0.48 -0.72 -1.90
C ALA A 249 1.35 -1.54 -0.93
N PHE A 250 1.96 -0.88 0.07
CA PHE A 250 2.80 -1.51 1.08
C PHE A 250 2.02 -2.46 2.00
N ALA A 251 0.72 -2.22 2.21
CA ALA A 251 -0.15 -3.15 2.93
C ALA A 251 -0.41 -4.45 2.14
N LEU A 252 -0.28 -4.42 0.82
CA LEU A 252 -0.47 -5.58 -0.06
C LEU A 252 0.84 -6.36 -0.26
N ASP A 253 1.90 -5.66 -0.65
CA ASP A 253 3.23 -6.22 -0.87
C ASP A 253 4.30 -5.16 -0.59
N GLN A 254 5.01 -5.32 0.52
CA GLN A 254 5.94 -4.31 1.04
C GLN A 254 7.12 -4.07 0.11
N GLU A 255 7.76 -5.14 -0.37
CA GLU A 255 8.96 -5.05 -1.19
C GLU A 255 8.60 -4.50 -2.58
N ALA A 256 7.53 -5.03 -3.19
CA ALA A 256 7.05 -4.56 -4.48
C ALA A 256 6.63 -3.08 -4.41
N ALA A 257 5.98 -2.64 -3.35
CA ALA A 257 5.59 -1.24 -3.17
C ALA A 257 6.81 -0.31 -3.16
N LEU A 258 7.81 -0.62 -2.33
CA LEU A 258 9.02 0.21 -2.22
C LEU A 258 9.84 0.22 -3.53
N MET A 259 9.91 -0.91 -4.23
CA MET A 259 10.58 -1.02 -5.53
C MET A 259 9.88 -0.21 -6.63
N SER A 260 8.59 0.05 -6.46
CA SER A 260 7.72 0.66 -7.47
C SER A 260 7.55 2.16 -7.30
N ALA A 261 8.41 2.83 -6.55
CA ALA A 261 8.41 4.28 -6.48
C ALA A 261 9.79 4.87 -6.74
N SER A 262 9.82 6.10 -7.27
CA SER A 262 10.98 6.98 -7.27
C SER A 262 11.09 7.71 -5.94
N TRP A 263 12.32 8.01 -5.50
CA TRP A 263 12.57 8.54 -4.17
C TRP A 263 13.49 9.76 -4.15
N GLY A 264 13.05 10.77 -3.40
CA GLY A 264 13.88 11.91 -2.99
C GLY A 264 14.29 12.83 -4.12
N MET A 265 15.34 13.62 -3.88
CA MET A 265 15.81 14.70 -4.74
C MET A 265 16.16 14.26 -6.16
N PHE A 266 16.71 13.06 -6.30
CA PHE A 266 17.18 12.52 -7.58
C PHE A 266 16.20 11.52 -8.21
N GLN A 267 15.05 11.30 -7.59
CA GLN A 267 13.98 10.41 -8.08
C GLN A 267 14.48 9.01 -8.49
N ILE A 268 15.47 8.46 -7.77
CA ILE A 268 15.97 7.11 -8.05
C ILE A 268 14.87 6.09 -7.74
N MET A 269 14.59 5.21 -8.70
CA MET A 269 13.62 4.13 -8.53
C MET A 269 14.07 3.11 -7.49
N GLY A 270 13.15 2.68 -6.62
CA GLY A 270 13.44 1.76 -5.52
C GLY A 270 13.98 0.40 -5.98
N PHE A 271 13.60 -0.08 -7.18
CA PHE A 271 14.18 -1.31 -7.74
C PHE A 271 15.69 -1.23 -8.02
N ASN A 272 16.28 -0.03 -8.01
CA ASN A 272 17.72 0.19 -8.16
C ASN A 272 18.49 0.14 -6.83
N PHE A 273 17.88 -0.27 -5.72
CA PHE A 273 18.50 -0.24 -4.38
C PHE A 273 19.91 -0.88 -4.35
N ALA A 274 20.10 -1.99 -5.05
CA ALA A 274 21.39 -2.69 -5.11
C ALA A 274 22.46 -1.88 -5.86
N SER A 275 22.08 -1.23 -6.97
CA SER A 275 22.95 -0.30 -7.70
C SER A 275 23.31 0.92 -6.86
N CYS A 276 22.42 1.33 -5.94
CA CYS A 276 22.69 2.40 -4.97
C CYS A 276 23.57 1.95 -3.79
N GLY A 277 23.92 0.67 -3.69
CA GLY A 277 24.78 0.13 -2.63
C GLY A 277 24.05 -0.38 -1.38
N TYR A 278 22.73 -0.58 -1.45
CA TYR A 278 21.93 -1.13 -0.34
C TYR A 278 21.68 -2.63 -0.55
N LYS A 279 21.53 -3.40 0.55
CA LYS A 279 21.26 -4.84 0.45
C LYS A 279 19.79 -5.14 0.19
N THR A 280 18.91 -4.25 0.64
CA THR A 280 17.46 -4.40 0.47
C THR A 280 16.83 -3.05 0.13
N VAL A 281 15.65 -3.08 -0.48
CA VAL A 281 14.85 -1.88 -0.73
C VAL A 281 14.39 -1.20 0.57
N PHE A 282 14.26 -1.96 1.66
CA PHE A 282 13.94 -1.44 2.98
C PHE A 282 15.07 -0.55 3.51
N GLU A 283 16.32 -1.01 3.43
CA GLU A 283 17.50 -0.20 3.79
C GLU A 283 17.60 1.06 2.95
N PHE A 284 17.37 0.95 1.64
CA PHE A 284 17.36 2.09 0.71
C PHE A 284 16.29 3.12 1.12
N SER A 285 15.03 2.71 1.25
CA SER A 285 13.93 3.61 1.59
C SER A 285 14.12 4.27 2.95
N ALA A 286 14.59 3.52 3.95
CA ALA A 286 14.90 4.05 5.27
C ALA A 286 16.00 5.12 5.19
N ALA A 287 17.10 4.86 4.49
CA ALA A 287 18.20 5.82 4.35
C ALA A 287 17.76 7.12 3.65
N LEU A 288 16.98 7.02 2.57
CA LEU A 288 16.51 8.19 1.82
C LEU A 288 15.50 9.05 2.61
N LYS A 289 14.84 8.47 3.62
CA LYS A 289 13.97 9.21 4.56
C LYS A 289 14.72 10.02 5.62
N VAL A 290 16.04 9.82 5.79
CA VAL A 290 16.81 10.52 6.84
C VAL A 290 17.21 11.93 6.42
N ASN A 291 17.90 12.10 5.29
CA ASN A 291 18.39 13.41 4.85
C ASN A 291 18.73 13.45 3.35
N ALA A 292 18.96 14.65 2.83
CA ALA A 292 19.31 14.90 1.43
C ALA A 292 20.70 14.34 1.08
N GLY A 293 21.62 14.28 2.05
CA GLY A 293 22.93 13.66 1.86
C GLY A 293 22.84 12.16 1.53
N ASN A 294 21.93 11.43 2.17
CA ASN A 294 21.67 10.02 1.84
C ASN A 294 21.00 9.85 0.48
N GLN A 295 20.15 10.79 0.07
CA GLN A 295 19.58 10.82 -1.27
C GLN A 295 20.68 11.05 -2.34
N LEU A 296 21.61 11.98 -2.07
CA LEU A 296 22.79 12.20 -2.91
C LEU A 296 23.66 10.94 -2.95
N LYS A 297 23.98 10.33 -1.80
CA LYS A 297 24.77 9.10 -1.74
C LYS A 297 24.17 7.97 -2.59
N ALA A 298 22.86 7.79 -2.55
CA ALA A 298 22.18 6.79 -3.37
C ALA A 298 22.28 7.09 -4.87
N PHE A 299 22.15 8.36 -5.26
CA PHE A 299 22.40 8.81 -6.64
C PHE A 299 23.84 8.53 -7.08
N LEU A 300 24.85 8.83 -6.24
CA LEU A 300 26.26 8.54 -6.57
C LEU A 300 26.53 7.04 -6.73
N GLY A 301 25.94 6.22 -5.86
CA GLY A 301 26.00 4.76 -5.98
C GLY A 301 25.45 4.29 -7.32
N PHE A 302 24.24 4.75 -7.67
CA PHE A 302 23.59 4.43 -8.94
C PHE A 302 24.45 4.82 -10.14
N CYS A 303 24.95 6.07 -10.18
CA CYS A 303 25.84 6.54 -11.23
C CYS A 303 27.09 5.67 -11.34
N SER A 304 27.77 5.42 -10.22
CA SER A 304 29.02 4.64 -10.19
C SER A 304 28.85 3.20 -10.68
N LYS A 305 27.64 2.64 -10.56
CA LYS A 305 27.29 1.30 -11.07
C LYS A 305 26.84 1.28 -12.53
N SER A 306 26.77 2.43 -13.20
CA SER A 306 26.42 2.55 -14.61
C SER A 306 27.58 3.14 -15.42
N PRO A 307 28.49 2.31 -15.98
CA PRO A 307 29.62 2.78 -16.77
C PRO A 307 29.22 3.65 -17.96
N ALA A 308 28.09 3.33 -18.62
CA ALA A 308 27.56 4.10 -19.74
C ALA A 308 27.08 5.49 -19.30
N LEU A 309 26.38 5.58 -18.15
CA LEU A 309 25.99 6.87 -17.58
C LEU A 309 27.21 7.69 -17.18
N MET A 310 28.20 7.08 -16.52
CA MET A 310 29.44 7.76 -16.14
C MET A 310 30.20 8.31 -17.35
N LYS A 311 30.30 7.54 -18.43
CA LYS A 311 30.87 7.99 -19.69
C LYS A 311 30.12 9.20 -20.24
N ALA A 312 28.79 9.15 -20.27
CA ALA A 312 27.96 10.24 -20.76
C ALA A 312 28.10 11.51 -19.89
N MET A 313 28.09 11.36 -18.56
CA MET A 313 28.30 12.47 -17.63
C MET A 313 29.66 13.16 -17.82
N LYS A 314 30.73 12.38 -18.02
CA LYS A 314 32.07 12.91 -18.27
C LYS A 314 32.19 13.63 -19.61
N ALA A 315 31.52 13.10 -20.64
CA ALA A 315 31.48 13.70 -21.97
C ALA A 315 30.46 14.85 -22.10
N LYS A 316 29.65 15.10 -21.06
CA LYS A 316 28.46 15.98 -21.11
C LYS A 316 27.50 15.60 -22.25
N ASP A 317 27.39 14.31 -22.53
CA ASP A 317 26.45 13.75 -23.50
C ASP A 317 25.05 13.68 -22.86
N PHE A 318 24.26 14.74 -23.06
CA PHE A 318 22.94 14.88 -22.45
C PHE A 318 21.94 13.82 -22.91
N THR A 319 22.02 13.40 -24.17
CA THR A 319 21.21 12.31 -24.72
C THR A 319 21.60 10.97 -24.09
N GLY A 320 22.90 10.69 -24.00
CA GLY A 320 23.41 9.52 -23.30
C GLY A 320 23.01 9.49 -21.82
N MET A 321 23.06 10.63 -21.13
CA MET A 321 22.59 10.74 -19.74
C MET A 321 21.10 10.44 -19.62
N ALA A 322 20.27 11.05 -20.46
CA ALA A 322 18.82 10.85 -20.44
C ALA A 322 18.43 9.39 -20.64
N ARG A 323 19.02 8.74 -21.66
CA ARG A 323 18.75 7.34 -22.00
C ARG A 323 19.20 6.38 -20.91
N ASN A 324 20.38 6.58 -20.33
CA ASN A 324 20.91 5.69 -19.29
C ASN A 324 20.25 5.91 -17.91
N TYR A 325 19.65 7.08 -17.67
CA TYR A 325 19.00 7.39 -16.39
C TYR A 325 17.50 7.07 -16.40
N ASN A 326 16.78 7.42 -17.48
CA ASN A 326 15.33 7.28 -17.58
C ASN A 326 14.87 6.16 -18.54
N GLY A 327 15.79 5.51 -19.25
CA GLY A 327 15.48 4.53 -20.28
C GLY A 327 15.12 5.17 -21.63
N GLU A 328 14.65 4.37 -22.58
CA GLU A 328 14.39 4.79 -23.97
C GLU A 328 13.28 5.86 -24.09
N ASP A 329 12.29 5.85 -23.20
CA ASP A 329 11.17 6.80 -23.18
C ASP A 329 11.47 8.04 -22.31
N TYR A 330 12.72 8.52 -22.38
CA TYR A 330 13.18 9.66 -21.56
C TYR A 330 12.48 10.98 -21.93
N GLY A 331 11.85 11.07 -23.11
CA GLY A 331 11.14 12.26 -23.57
C GLY A 331 12.10 13.40 -23.90
N ASN A 332 11.91 14.58 -23.29
CA ASN A 332 12.76 15.76 -23.48
C ASN A 332 13.82 15.95 -22.38
N TYR A 333 14.12 14.89 -21.63
CA TYR A 333 14.99 14.96 -20.46
C TYR A 333 16.41 15.43 -20.79
N ASP A 334 16.94 15.05 -21.95
CA ASP A 334 18.23 15.50 -22.48
C ASP A 334 18.27 17.03 -22.66
N VAL A 335 17.25 17.60 -23.30
CA VAL A 335 17.12 19.06 -23.49
C VAL A 335 16.99 19.78 -22.16
N LEU A 336 16.23 19.22 -21.20
CA LEU A 336 16.11 19.79 -19.86
C LEU A 336 17.43 19.75 -19.09
N MET A 337 18.18 18.65 -19.20
CA MET A 337 19.48 18.49 -18.56
C MET A 337 20.51 19.46 -19.12
N GLN A 338 20.55 19.61 -20.45
CA GLN A 338 21.42 20.56 -21.12
C GLN A 338 21.13 22.00 -20.67
N LYS A 339 19.86 22.42 -20.71
CA LYS A 339 19.45 23.77 -20.29
C LYS A 339 19.78 24.03 -18.81
N ALA A 340 19.56 23.05 -17.94
CA ALA A 340 19.89 23.17 -16.53
C ALA A 340 21.40 23.33 -16.32
N TYR A 341 22.20 22.53 -17.02
CA TYR A 341 23.66 22.61 -16.98
C TYR A 341 24.19 23.97 -17.48
N GLU A 342 23.75 24.42 -18.66
CA GLU A 342 24.17 25.70 -19.25
C GLU A 342 23.84 26.90 -18.36
N LYS A 343 22.65 26.90 -17.74
CA LYS A 343 22.24 27.92 -16.78
C LYS A 343 23.13 27.95 -15.55
N LEU A 344 23.67 26.82 -15.12
CA LEU A 344 24.61 26.74 -13.99
C LEU A 344 26.02 27.19 -14.37
N GLU A 345 26.45 26.98 -15.62
CA GLU A 345 27.73 27.49 -16.12
C GLU A 345 27.73 29.02 -16.27
N GLY A 346 26.63 29.60 -16.77
CA GLY A 346 26.53 31.05 -16.99
C GLY A 346 26.35 31.90 -15.72
N LYS A 347 26.26 31.28 -14.54
CA LYS A 347 26.15 31.96 -13.24
C LYS A 347 27.49 32.15 -12.52
N LYS A 348 28.60 31.85 -13.19
CA LYS A 348 29.96 31.98 -12.64
C LYS A 348 30.40 33.42 -12.49
#